data_AF-A0A6N6JJR7-F1
#
_entry.id   AF-A0A6N6JJR7-F1
#
_cell.length_a   1.000
_cell.length_b   1.000
_cell.length_c   1.000
_cell.angle_alpha   90.00
_cell.angle_beta   90.00
_cell.angle_gamma   90.00
#
_symmetry.space_group_name_H-M   'P 1'
#
loop_
_entity.id
_entity.type
_entity.pdbx_description
1 polymer ?
#
loop_
_entity_poly.entity_id
_entity_poly.type
_entity_poly.pdbx_seq_one_letter_code
_entity_poly.pdbx_strand_id
1 'polypeptide(L)'
;MKLSAETTLRGITIAMGAIAALMVAVEFQSALEAERAGEPATVVSDDPLRAMLQHCRTLTPEELETDTTCQAAWEENRRRFFGLTSNDQETE
;
A
#
# COMPACT_ATOMS: atom_id res chain seq x y z
N MET A 1 44.28 24.63 -13.61
CA MET A 1 43.31 24.77 -12.49
C MET A 1 43.64 23.73 -11.44
N LYS A 2 44.16 24.10 -10.27
CA LYS A 2 44.32 23.16 -9.14
C LYS A 2 43.00 23.16 -8.38
N LEU A 3 42.22 22.07 -8.45
CA LEU A 3 41.08 21.92 -7.56
C LEU A 3 41.62 21.83 -6.12
N SER A 4 41.08 22.68 -5.24
CA SER A 4 41.30 22.57 -3.81
C SER A 4 40.74 21.23 -3.32
N ALA A 5 41.39 20.61 -2.33
CA ALA A 5 40.89 19.41 -1.68
C ALA A 5 39.44 19.59 -1.18
N GLU A 6 39.08 20.81 -0.79
CA GLU A 6 37.71 21.16 -0.40
C GLU A 6 36.72 21.08 -1.56
N THR A 7 37.12 21.54 -2.76
CA THR A 7 36.28 21.46 -3.97
C THR A 7 36.05 20.01 -4.38
N THR A 8 37.08 19.17 -4.30
CA THR A 8 36.96 17.73 -4.58
C THR A 8 36.05 17.04 -3.58
N LEU A 9 36.21 17.33 -2.27
CA LEU A 9 35.38 16.72 -1.24
C LEU A 9 33.90 17.12 -1.37
N ARG A 10 33.61 18.40 -1.61
CA ARG A 10 32.24 18.86 -1.86
C ARG A 10 31.62 18.18 -3.08
N GLY A 11 32.39 18.03 -4.16
CA GLY A 11 31.94 17.33 -5.36
C GLY A 11 31.54 15.88 -5.08
N ILE A 12 32.34 15.15 -4.30
CA ILE A 12 32.05 13.77 -3.91
C ILE A 12 30.76 13.69 -3.08
N THR A 13 30.60 14.56 -2.08
CA THR A 13 29.40 14.56 -1.23
C THR A 13 28.13 14.81 -2.03
N ILE A 14 28.16 15.78 -2.96
CA ILE A 14 27.02 16.09 -3.83
C ILE A 14 26.70 14.90 -4.73
N ALA A 15 27.73 14.28 -5.34
CA ALA A 15 27.54 13.13 -6.21
C ALA A 15 26.90 11.95 -5.45
N MET A 16 27.39 11.64 -4.24
CA MET A 16 26.80 10.57 -3.43
C MET A 16 25.36 10.87 -3.01
N GLY A 17 25.07 12.11 -2.62
CA GLY A 17 23.70 12.53 -2.29
C GLY A 17 22.74 12.37 -3.48
N ALA A 18 23.17 12.76 -4.67
CA ALA A 18 22.39 12.60 -5.89
C ALA A 18 22.13 11.12 -6.22
N ILE A 19 23.15 10.27 -6.09
CA ILE A 19 23.03 8.82 -6.31
C ILE A 19 22.05 8.19 -5.32
N ALA A 20 22.14 8.54 -4.04
CA ALA A 20 21.22 8.05 -3.01
C ALA A 20 19.77 8.47 -3.29
N ALA A 21 19.54 9.73 -3.68
CA ALA A 21 18.22 10.22 -4.04
C ALA A 21 17.63 9.49 -5.25
N LEU A 22 18.45 9.19 -6.28
CA LEU A 22 18.02 8.44 -7.44
C LEU A 22 17.62 6.99 -7.09
N MET A 23 18.38 6.32 -6.23
CA MET A 23 18.02 4.97 -5.77
C MET A 23 16.67 4.96 -5.06
N VAL A 24 16.43 5.90 -4.14
CA VAL A 24 15.14 6.03 -3.46
C VAL A 24 14.00 6.29 -4.44
N ALA A 25 14.22 7.16 -5.44
CA ALA A 25 13.22 7.44 -6.46
C ALA A 25 12.87 6.20 -7.29
N VAL A 26 13.87 5.38 -7.67
CA VAL A 26 13.64 4.14 -8.44
C VAL A 26 12.84 3.12 -7.62
N GLU A 27 13.19 2.90 -6.35
CA GLU A 27 12.44 2.00 -5.47
C GLU A 27 10.99 2.47 -5.25
N PHE A 28 10.78 3.79 -5.19
CA PHE A 28 9.44 4.34 -5.08
C PHE A 28 8.64 4.13 -6.37
N GLN A 29 9.25 4.33 -7.54
CA GLN A 29 8.60 4.07 -8.83
C GLN A 29 8.28 2.59 -9.01
N SER A 30 9.20 1.67 -8.66
CA SER A 30 8.96 0.23 -8.76
C SER A 30 7.84 -0.23 -7.82
N ALA A 31 7.78 0.30 -6.59
CA ALA A 31 6.68 0.03 -5.67
C ALA A 31 5.32 0.53 -6.23
N LEU A 32 5.30 1.72 -6.83
CA LEU A 32 4.11 2.27 -7.47
C LEU A 32 3.70 1.52 -8.74
N GLU A 33 4.65 1.00 -9.50
CA GLU A 33 4.38 0.15 -10.67
C GLU A 33 3.89 -1.23 -10.25
N ALA A 34 4.43 -1.80 -9.15
CA ALA A 34 3.93 -3.05 -8.59
C ALA A 34 2.48 -2.92 -8.09
N GLU A 35 2.12 -1.81 -7.47
CA GLU A 35 0.72 -1.52 -7.11
C GLU A 35 -0.18 -1.39 -8.35
N ARG A 36 0.28 -0.72 -9.41
CA ARG A 36 -0.51 -0.59 -10.65
C ARG A 36 -0.60 -1.88 -11.46
N ALA A 37 0.46 -2.67 -11.51
CA ALA A 37 0.47 -3.98 -12.16
C ALA A 37 -0.34 -5.01 -11.37
N GLY A 38 -0.53 -4.76 -10.07
CA GLY A 38 -1.42 -5.50 -9.19
C GLY A 38 -2.88 -5.08 -9.28
N GLU A 39 -3.24 -4.03 -10.04
CA GLU A 39 -4.63 -3.66 -10.29
C GLU A 39 -5.28 -4.78 -11.12
N PRO A 40 -6.10 -5.66 -10.52
CA PRO A 40 -6.70 -6.72 -11.29
C PRO A 40 -7.61 -6.05 -12.32
N ALA A 41 -7.50 -6.47 -13.59
CA ALA A 41 -8.54 -6.24 -14.58
C ALA A 41 -9.87 -6.40 -13.86
N THR A 42 -10.76 -5.40 -13.90
CA THR A 42 -11.99 -5.34 -13.10
C THR A 42 -12.77 -6.64 -13.23
N VAL A 43 -12.46 -7.61 -12.39
CA VAL A 43 -13.27 -8.80 -12.20
C VAL A 43 -14.44 -8.23 -11.44
N VAL A 44 -15.56 -8.04 -12.14
CA VAL A 44 -16.86 -7.87 -11.51
C VAL A 44 -17.05 -9.15 -10.72
N SER A 45 -16.62 -9.09 -9.47
CA SER A 45 -16.76 -10.17 -8.53
C SER A 45 -18.15 -10.00 -7.96
N ASP A 46 -19.04 -10.96 -8.18
CA ASP A 46 -20.37 -11.00 -7.56
C ASP A 46 -20.30 -11.22 -6.03
N ASP A 47 -19.12 -11.03 -5.42
CA ASP A 47 -18.92 -11.13 -3.98
C ASP A 47 -19.22 -9.76 -3.35
N PRO A 48 -20.35 -9.61 -2.62
CA PRO A 48 -20.71 -8.35 -1.99
C PRO A 48 -19.67 -7.88 -0.97
N LEU A 49 -18.91 -8.79 -0.35
CA LEU A 49 -17.83 -8.42 0.57
C LEU A 49 -16.70 -7.71 -0.18
N ARG A 50 -16.36 -8.17 -1.38
CA ARG A 50 -15.31 -7.55 -2.20
C ARG A 50 -15.73 -6.15 -2.66
N ALA A 51 -16.99 -5.98 -3.06
CA ALA A 51 -17.52 -4.66 -3.42
C ALA A 51 -17.49 -3.68 -2.23
N MET A 52 -17.84 -4.14 -1.02
CA MET A 52 -17.76 -3.33 0.19
C MET A 52 -16.32 -2.90 0.49
N LEU A 53 -15.34 -3.83 0.40
CA LEU A 53 -13.94 -3.50 0.65
C LEU A 53 -13.38 -2.50 -0.38
N GLN A 54 -13.82 -2.57 -1.63
CA GLN A 54 -13.45 -1.56 -2.64
C GLN A 54 -13.97 -0.18 -2.26
N HIS A 55 -15.21 -0.08 -1.76
CA HIS A 55 -15.74 1.17 -1.24
C HIS A 55 -14.91 1.70 -0.05
N CYS A 56 -14.62 0.85 0.94
CA CYS A 56 -13.84 1.24 2.13
C CYS A 56 -12.44 1.77 1.80
N ARG A 57 -11.82 1.35 0.69
CA ARG A 57 -10.51 1.84 0.24
C ARG A 57 -10.54 3.27 -0.30
N THR A 58 -11.73 3.81 -0.59
CA THR A 58 -11.90 5.18 -1.09
C THR A 58 -12.09 6.21 0.02
N LEU A 59 -12.31 5.76 1.25
CA LEU A 59 -12.50 6.62 2.42
C LEU A 59 -11.18 7.19 2.92
N THR A 60 -11.22 8.39 3.51
CA THR A 60 -10.06 8.94 4.21
C THR A 60 -9.78 8.15 5.50
N PRO A 61 -8.57 8.26 6.08
CA PRO A 61 -8.26 7.62 7.35
C PRO A 61 -9.24 8.01 8.47
N GLU A 62 -9.60 9.28 8.56
CA GLU A 62 -10.53 9.79 9.58
C GLU A 62 -11.95 9.22 9.40
N GLU A 63 -12.40 9.05 8.17
CA GLU A 63 -13.69 8.43 7.87
C GLU A 63 -13.68 6.94 8.27
N LEU A 64 -12.58 6.24 7.96
CA LEU A 64 -12.43 4.81 8.25
C LEU A 64 -12.39 4.51 9.77
N GLU A 65 -11.82 5.41 10.58
CA GLU A 65 -11.79 5.27 12.05
C GLU A 65 -13.18 5.20 12.68
N THR A 66 -14.17 5.85 12.07
CA THR A 66 -15.54 5.91 12.59
C THR A 66 -16.53 5.00 11.85
N ASP A 67 -16.14 4.47 10.69
CA ASP A 67 -16.99 3.58 9.90
C ASP A 67 -16.96 2.14 10.42
N THR A 68 -17.91 1.82 11.28
CA THR A 68 -18.09 0.48 11.85
C THR A 68 -18.45 -0.58 10.80
N THR A 69 -19.04 -0.18 9.67
CA THR A 69 -19.40 -1.11 8.57
C THR A 69 -18.14 -1.57 7.85
N CYS A 70 -17.24 -0.63 7.54
CA CYS A 70 -15.94 -0.94 6.96
C CYS A 70 -15.05 -1.75 7.92
N GLN A 71 -15.08 -1.45 9.22
CA GLN A 71 -14.37 -2.25 10.23
C GLN A 71 -14.85 -3.70 10.24
N ALA A 72 -16.17 -3.93 10.27
CA ALA A 72 -16.74 -5.27 10.24
C ALA A 72 -16.41 -6.03 8.93
N ALA A 73 -16.43 -5.35 7.78
CA ALA A 73 -16.06 -5.93 6.49
C ALA A 73 -14.59 -6.40 6.46
N TRP A 74 -13.68 -5.61 7.03
CA TRP A 74 -12.27 -5.99 7.15
C TRP A 74 -12.06 -7.18 8.09
N GLU A 75 -12.79 -7.22 9.20
CA GLU A 75 -12.74 -8.37 10.12
C GLU A 75 -13.24 -9.66 9.48
N GLU A 76 -14.34 -9.62 8.73
CA GLU A 76 -14.86 -10.76 7.95
C GLU A 76 -13.84 -11.20 6.89
N ASN A 77 -13.27 -10.26 6.13
CA ASN A 77 -12.24 -10.58 5.13
C ASN A 77 -11.03 -11.27 5.76
N ARG A 78 -10.57 -10.76 6.92
CA ARG A 78 -9.49 -11.35 7.70
C ARG A 78 -9.85 -12.76 8.16
N ARG A 79 -11.07 -12.98 8.67
CA ARG A 79 -11.55 -14.32 9.07
C ARG A 79 -11.55 -15.29 7.89
N ARG A 80 -12.10 -14.91 6.74
CA ARG A 80 -12.10 -15.72 5.51
C ARG A 80 -10.69 -16.06 5.05
N PHE A 81 -9.77 -15.09 5.07
CA PHE A 81 -8.37 -15.29 4.69
C PHE A 81 -7.68 -16.34 5.56
N PHE A 82 -7.95 -16.33 6.86
CA PHE A 82 -7.41 -17.32 7.79
C PHE A 82 -8.21 -18.62 7.89
N GLY A 83 -9.26 -18.80 7.07
CA GLY A 83 -10.11 -19.99 7.11
C GLY A 83 -10.90 -20.15 8.42
N LEU A 84 -11.09 -19.05 9.16
CA LEU A 84 -11.89 -19.04 10.39
C LEU A 84 -13.37 -19.01 9.99
N THR A 85 -13.96 -20.20 9.82
CA THR A 85 -15.40 -20.34 9.59
C THR A 85 -16.14 -20.06 10.91
N SER A 86 -17.11 -19.15 10.89
CA SER A 86 -18.01 -18.92 12.02
C SER A 86 -18.89 -20.16 12.19
N ASN A 87 -18.51 -21.07 13.08
CA ASN A 87 -19.31 -22.23 13.46
C ASN A 87 -20.44 -21.89 14.46
N ASP A 88 -20.85 -20.62 14.57
CA ASP A 88 -21.81 -20.14 15.58
C ASP A 88 -23.16 -19.74 14.96
N GLN A 89 -23.69 -20.58 14.06
CA GLN A 89 -25.07 -20.49 13.56
C GLN A 89 -25.75 -21.87 13.62
N GLU A 90 -25.46 -22.67 14.64
CA GLU A 90 -26.22 -23.90 14.92
C GLU A 90 -26.61 -23.94 16.40
N THR A 91 -27.68 -23.24 16.74
CA THR A 91 -28.55 -23.61 17.87
C THR A 91 -29.91 -22.96 17.65
N GLU A 92 -30.82 -23.81 17.16
CA GLU A 92 -32.29 -23.64 17.14
C GLU A 92 -32.85 -23.50 18.57
#